data_AF-A0A6N4PUH6-F1
#
_entry.id   AF-A0A6N4PUH6-F1
#
_cell.length_a   1.000
_cell.length_b   1.000
_cell.length_c   1.000
_cell.angle_alpha   90.00
_cell.angle_beta   90.00
_cell.angle_gamma   90.00
#
_symmetry.space_group_name_H-M   'P 1'
#
loop_
_entity.id
_entity.type
_entity.pdbx_description
1 polymer ?
#
loop_
_entity_poly.entity_id
_entity_poly.type
_entity_poly.pdbx_seq_one_letter_code
_entity_poly.pdbx_strand_id
1 'polypeptide(L)' 'MATSKRSYFIPKDLREEAKREISYRHGSISKWSEENKLSYNYLVQVLNGLAPCAGDYAVSLAKEGLIPADKASVSK' A
#
# COMPACT_ATOMS: atom_id res chain seq x y z
N MET A 1 -6.67 24.05 -9.87
CA MET A 1 -6.16 22.85 -10.57
C MET A 1 -6.61 21.64 -9.78
N ALA A 2 -7.46 20.77 -10.35
CA ALA A 2 -7.91 19.55 -9.68
C ALA A 2 -6.72 18.59 -9.59
N THR A 3 -6.14 18.43 -8.41
CA THR A 3 -5.09 17.44 -8.15
C THR A 3 -5.73 16.06 -8.20
N SER A 4 -5.68 15.42 -9.36
CA SER A 4 -6.14 14.05 -9.54
C SER A 4 -5.40 13.16 -8.54
N LYS A 5 -6.10 12.70 -7.49
CA LYS A 5 -5.65 11.59 -6.64
C LYS A 5 -5.34 10.42 -7.58
N ARG A 6 -4.06 10.20 -7.90
CA ARG A 6 -3.64 9.09 -8.76
C ARG A 6 -3.82 7.81 -7.96
N SER A 7 -4.96 7.16 -8.15
CA SER A 7 -5.18 5.78 -7.78
C SER A 7 -4.31 4.88 -8.67
N TYR A 8 -3.50 4.01 -8.05
CA TYR A 8 -2.58 3.12 -8.76
C TYR A 8 -2.88 1.67 -8.44
N PHE A 9 -3.14 0.85 -9.46
CA PHE A 9 -3.18 -0.60 -9.28
C PHE A 9 -1.75 -1.14 -9.24
N ILE A 10 -1.38 -1.75 -8.12
CA ILE A 10 -0.05 -2.32 -7.93
C ILE A 10 0.08 -3.57 -8.83
N PRO A 11 1.14 -3.69 -9.66
CA PRO A 11 1.46 -4.90 -10.42
C PRO A 11 1.52 -6.13 -9.54
N LYS A 12 1.23 -7.31 -10.11
CA LYS A 12 1.17 -8.56 -9.34
C LYS A 12 2.48 -8.84 -8.59
N ASP A 13 3.62 -8.72 -9.27
CA ASP A 13 4.94 -9.00 -8.69
C ASP A 13 5.22 -8.13 -7.46
N LEU A 14 4.97 -6.82 -7.58
CA LEU A 14 5.12 -5.87 -6.46
C LEU A 14 4.13 -6.16 -5.32
N ARG A 15 2.92 -6.65 -5.61
CA ARG A 15 1.97 -7.04 -4.55
C ARG A 15 2.42 -8.27 -3.79
N GLU A 16 2.94 -9.28 -4.48
CA GLU A 16 3.43 -10.51 -3.84
C GLU A 16 4.69 -10.22 -3.03
N GLU A 17 5.59 -9.40 -3.54
CA GLU A 17 6.76 -8.91 -2.80
C GLU A 17 6.34 -8.09 -1.56
N ALA A 18 5.43 -7.12 -1.71
CA ALA A 18 4.95 -6.33 -0.59
C ALA A 18 4.30 -7.19 0.51
N LYS A 19 3.46 -8.18 0.14
CA LYS A 19 2.87 -9.13 1.11
C LYS A 19 3.93 -9.91 1.87
N ARG A 20 4.95 -10.39 1.15
CA ARG A 20 6.06 -11.15 1.73
C ARG A 20 6.88 -10.30 2.68
N GLU A 21 7.27 -9.11 2.27
CA GLU A 21 8.06 -8.18 3.08
C GLU A 21 7.29 -7.72 4.32
N ILE A 22 5.99 -7.40 4.19
CA ILE A 22 5.14 -7.07 5.34
C ILE A 22 5.11 -8.23 6.33
N SER A 23 4.88 -9.45 5.84
CA SER A 23 4.83 -10.64 6.70
C SER A 23 6.18 -10.95 7.34
N TYR A 24 7.29 -10.73 6.64
CA TYR A 24 8.64 -10.94 7.16
C TYR A 24 9.01 -9.93 8.24
N ARG A 25 8.72 -8.64 8.01
CA ARG A 25 9.12 -7.55 8.92
C ARG A 25 8.19 -7.42 10.13
N HIS A 26 6.89 -7.62 9.94
CA HIS A 26 5.86 -7.33 10.95
C HIS A 26 5.12 -8.58 11.43
N GLY A 27 5.40 -9.74 10.84
CA GLY A 27 4.79 -11.03 11.18
C GLY A 27 3.46 -11.31 10.46
N SER A 28 2.68 -10.27 10.13
CA SER A 28 1.46 -10.41 9.33
C SER A 28 1.00 -9.09 8.72
N ILE A 29 0.19 -9.19 7.66
CA ILE A 29 -0.48 -8.04 7.04
C ILE A 29 -1.45 -7.36 8.01
N SER A 30 -2.13 -8.14 8.86
CA SER A 30 -3.04 -7.62 9.88
C SER A 30 -2.31 -6.71 10.86
N LYS A 31 -1.20 -7.20 11.43
CA LYS A 31 -0.41 -6.43 12.41
C LYS A 31 0.14 -5.14 11.81
N TRP A 32 0.67 -5.21 10.59
CA TRP A 32 1.13 -4.01 9.89
C TRP A 32 0.01 -2.99 9.65
N SER A 33 -1.20 -3.47 9.31
CA SER A 33 -2.35 -2.59 9.13
C SER A 33 -2.75 -1.89 10.44
N GLU A 34 -2.66 -2.58 11.58
CA GLU A 34 -2.93 -2.00 12.90
C GLU A 34 -1.89 -0.95 13.28
N GLU A 35 -0.59 -1.26 13.06
CA GLU A 35 0.53 -0.34 13.34
C GLU A 35 0.42 0.95 12.52
N ASN A 36 -0.09 0.86 11.28
CA ASN A 36 -0.30 2.00 10.40
C ASN A 36 -1.70 2.63 10.50
N LYS A 37 -2.58 2.11 11.37
CA LYS A 37 -3.99 2.55 11.51
C LYS A 37 -4.78 2.50 10.19
N LEU A 38 -4.49 1.50 9.36
CA LEU A 38 -5.14 1.25 8.08
C LEU A 38 -6.21 0.17 8.20
N SER A 39 -7.24 0.22 7.35
CA SER A 39 -8.23 -0.86 7.30
C SER A 39 -7.59 -2.10 6.67
N TYR A 40 -7.50 -3.17 7.46
CA TYR A 40 -7.03 -4.47 6.99
C TYR A 40 -7.77 -4.93 5.72
N ASN A 41 -9.10 -4.81 5.70
CA ASN A 41 -9.91 -5.27 4.56
C ASN A 41 -9.54 -4.54 3.26
N TYR A 42 -9.38 -3.22 3.33
CA TYR A 42 -8.98 -2.45 2.15
C TYR A 42 -7.54 -2.72 1.75
N LEU A 43 -6.62 -2.84 2.72
CA LEU A 43 -5.23 -3.23 2.45
C LEU A 43 -5.16 -4.58 1.72
N VAL A 44 -5.93 -5.57 2.16
CA VAL A 44 -6.00 -6.88 1.50
C VAL A 44 -6.56 -6.75 0.08
N GLN A 45 -7.58 -5.92 -0.15
CA GLN A 45 -8.08 -5.64 -1.51
C GLN A 45 -7.00 -4.99 -2.39
N VAL A 46 -6.23 -4.04 -1.87
CA VAL A 46 -5.11 -3.39 -2.58
C VAL A 46 -4.01 -4.41 -2.92
N LEU A 47 -3.58 -5.20 -1.94
CA LEU A 47 -2.56 -6.24 -2.13
C LEU A 47 -3.08 -7.43 -2.97
N ASN A 48 -4.40 -7.60 -3.12
CA ASN A 48 -5.02 -8.54 -4.05
C ASN A 48 -5.37 -7.90 -5.41
N GLY A 49 -5.11 -6.61 -5.60
CA GLY A 49 -5.36 -5.90 -6.86
C GLY A 49 -6.84 -5.73 -7.17
N LEU A 50 -7.69 -5.89 -6.16
CA LEU A 50 -9.14 -5.68 -6.21
C LEU A 50 -9.50 -4.22 -5.97
N ALA A 51 -8.60 -3.45 -5.36
CA ALA A 51 -8.75 -2.03 -5.13
C ALA A 51 -7.48 -1.26 -5.55
N PRO A 52 -7.62 0.00 -5.98
CA PRO A 52 -6.46 0.85 -6.23
C PRO A 52 -5.73 1.19 -4.93
N CYS A 53 -4.41 1.23 -4.98
CA CYS A 53 -3.59 1.84 -3.94
C CYS A 53 -3.71 3.37 -4.02
N ALA A 54 -4.18 4.00 -2.94
CA ALA A 54 -4.36 5.44 -2.85
C ALA A 54 -4.28 5.92 -1.40
N GLY A 55 -4.00 7.22 -1.23
CA GLY A 55 -3.99 7.89 0.07
C GLY A 55 -2.99 7.28 1.05
N ASP A 56 -3.41 7.09 2.30
CA ASP A 56 -2.56 6.61 3.39
C ASP A 56 -1.94 5.24 3.10
N TYR A 57 -2.63 4.37 2.35
CA TYR A 57 -2.08 3.08 1.93
C TYR A 57 -0.86 3.23 1.03
N ALA A 58 -0.92 4.15 0.06
CA ALA A 58 0.19 4.39 -0.85
C ALA A 58 1.37 5.02 -0.09
N VAL A 59 1.09 5.97 0.81
CA VAL A 59 2.11 6.61 1.67
C VAL A 59 2.79 5.58 2.57
N SER A 60 2.03 4.78 3.31
CA SER A 60 2.59 3.77 4.21
C SER A 60 3.40 2.71 3.46
N LEU A 61 2.90 2.22 2.32
CA LEU A 61 3.62 1.24 1.51
C LEU A 61 4.91 1.81 0.94
N ALA A 62 4.93 3.06 0.46
CA ALA A 62 6.15 3.67 -0.05
C ALA A 62 7.14 4.06 1.05
N LYS A 63 6.67 4.48 2.22
CA LYS A 63 7.52 4.78 3.39
C LYS A 63 8.34 3.57 3.81
N GLU A 64 7.78 2.38 3.67
CA GLU A 64 8.44 1.10 3.95
C GLU A 64 9.26 0.54 2.78
N GLY A 65 9.25 1.24 1.64
CA GLY A 65 9.94 0.82 0.40
C GLY A 65 9.26 -0.34 -0.34
N LEU A 66 7.99 -0.63 -0.02
CA LEU A 66 7.23 -1.75 -0.61
C LEU A 66 6.65 -1.41 -1.99
N ILE A 67 6.46 -0.12 -2.27
CA ILE A 67 6.10 0.38 -3.60
C ILE A 67 6.95 1.62 -3.94
N PRO A 68 7.11 1.97 -5.22
CA PRO A 68 7.86 3.17 -5.61
C PRO A 68 7.24 4.45 -5.02
N ALA A 69 8.06 5.34 -4.49
CA ALA A 69 7.63 6.62 -3.91
C ALA A 69 6.87 7.52 -4.91
N ASP A 70 7.17 7.40 -6.20
CA ASP A 70 6.42 8.05 -7.30
C ASP A 70 4.93 7.71 -7.30
N LYS A 71 4.56 6.53 -6.78
CA LYS A 71 3.17 6.06 -6.67
C LYS A 71 2.49 6.48 -5.38
N ALA A 72 3.26 6.97 -4.41
CA ALA A 72 2.77 7.44 -3.12
C ALA A 72 2.62 8.95 -3.05
N SER A 73 2.65 9.64 -4.19
CA SER A 73 2.55 11.09 -4.27
C SER A 73 1.18 11.60 -3.80
N VAL A 74 1.01 11.67 -2.48
CA VAL A 74 0.11 12.58 -1.81
C VAL A 74 0.88 13.89 -1.77
N SER A 75 0.46 14.85 -2.59
CA SER A 75 1.08 16.18 -2.66
C SER A 75 1.31 16.72 -1.24
N LYS A 76 2.56 17.09 -0.97
CA LYS A 76 2.94 17.90 0.19
C LYS A 76 2.30 19.28 0.08
#